data_AF-A0A7Y6DFU2-F1
#
_entry.id   AF-A0A7Y6DFU2-F1
#
_cell.length_a   1.000
_cell.length_b   1.000
_cell.length_c   1.000
_cell.angle_alpha   90.00
_cell.angle_beta   90.00
_cell.angle_gamma   90.00
#
_symmetry.space_group_name_H-M   'P 1'
#
loop_
_entity.id
_entity.type
_entity.pdbx_description
1 polymer ?
#
loop_
_entity_poly.entity_id
_entity_poly.type
_entity_poly.pdbx_seq_one_letter_code
_entity_poly.pdbx_strand_id
1 'polypeptide(L)' 'MKVMATVYSDRSWKIKIYPDDHAPPHFHVQTPDGESLVEIDGLKVFGKGANPKALKAALAWAATHTVDLQRVWDEQNRRS' A
#
# COMPACT_ATOMS: atom_id res chain seq x y z
N MET A 1 8.10 6.23 -17.95
CA MET A 1 7.22 6.37 -16.77
C MET A 1 6.85 4.98 -16.30
N LYS A 2 7.21 4.60 -15.07
CA LYS A 2 6.68 3.37 -14.47
C LYS A 2 5.19 3.60 -14.16
N VAL A 3 4.36 2.61 -14.47
CA VAL A 3 2.93 2.66 -14.16
C VAL A 3 2.75 2.19 -12.72
N MET A 4 1.96 2.94 -11.95
CA MET A 4 1.58 2.58 -10.58
C MET A 4 1.02 1.15 -10.49
N ALA A 5 1.47 0.39 -9.49
CA ALA A 5 0.97 -0.96 -9.26
C ALA A 5 -0.26 -0.92 -8.34
N THR A 6 -1.37 -1.49 -8.78
CA THR A 6 -2.47 -1.86 -7.87
C THR A 6 -2.30 -3.32 -7.50
N VAL A 7 -1.90 -3.58 -6.26
CA VAL A 7 -1.60 -4.93 -5.77
C VAL A 7 -2.89 -5.67 -5.39
N TYR A 8 -3.86 -4.94 -4.86
CA TYR A 8 -5.16 -5.48 -4.49
C TYR A 8 -6.27 -4.46 -4.72
N SER A 9 -7.43 -4.93 -5.14
CA SER A 9 -8.63 -4.12 -5.31
C SER A 9 -9.86 -4.85 -4.78
N ASP A 10 -10.54 -4.25 -3.82
CA ASP A 10 -11.90 -4.60 -3.41
C ASP A 10 -12.87 -3.51 -3.90
N ARG A 11 -14.16 -3.65 -3.59
CA ARG A 11 -15.23 -2.70 -3.97
C ARG A 11 -15.06 -1.32 -3.34
N SER A 12 -14.49 -1.23 -2.14
CA SER A 12 -14.42 0.03 -1.36
C SER A 12 -13.02 0.49 -1.00
N TRP A 13 -11.99 -0.32 -1.25
CA TRP A 13 -10.60 0.04 -0.97
C TRP A 13 -9.62 -0.67 -1.90
N LYS A 14 -8.43 -0.09 -2.04
CA LYS A 14 -7.35 -0.60 -2.90
C LYS A 14 -6.02 -0.49 -2.18
N ILE A 15 -5.11 -1.42 -2.47
CA ILE A 15 -3.69 -1.31 -2.11
C ILE A 15 -2.90 -0.96 -3.36
N LYS A 16 -2.15 0.14 -3.27
CA LYS A 16 -1.33 0.68 -4.34
C LYS A 16 0.10 0.85 -3.89
N ILE A 17 1.03 0.67 -4.81
CA ILE A 17 2.45 0.99 -4.63
C ILE A 17 2.83 1.93 -5.77
N TYR A 18 3.33 3.10 -5.39
CA TYR A 18 3.75 4.14 -6.32
C TYR A 18 5.25 4.01 -6.61
N PRO A 19 5.67 4.20 -7.88
CA PRO A 19 7.08 4.18 -8.24
C PRO A 19 7.81 5.40 -7.69
N ASP A 20 9.09 5.21 -7.37
CA ASP A 20 9.99 6.25 -6.87
C ASP A 20 9.50 6.91 -5.56
N ASP A 21 8.61 6.24 -4.83
CA ASP A 21 8.14 6.69 -3.52
C ASP A 21 9.23 6.49 -2.45
N HIS A 22 9.22 7.33 -1.43
CA HIS A 22 10.32 7.42 -0.47
C HIS A 22 10.32 6.28 0.55
N ALA A 23 11.51 5.79 0.92
CA ALA A 23 11.67 4.82 2.00
C ALA A 23 11.19 5.39 3.36
N PRO A 24 10.74 4.53 4.31
CA PRO A 24 10.74 3.06 4.29
C PRO A 24 9.73 2.46 3.29
N PRO A 25 9.90 1.17 2.90
CA PRO A 25 8.94 0.47 2.04
C PRO A 25 7.51 0.55 2.58
N HIS A 26 6.59 1.01 1.74
CA HIS A 26 5.21 1.24 2.15
C HIS A 26 4.23 0.99 1.02
N PHE A 27 2.94 0.90 1.37
CA PHE A 27 1.84 0.87 0.41
C PHE A 27 0.76 1.86 0.81
N HIS A 28 -0.06 2.21 -0.17
CA HIS A 28 -1.15 3.17 -0.03
C HIS A 28 -2.48 2.42 0.04
N VAL A 29 -3.24 2.64 1.11
CA VAL A 29 -4.63 2.20 1.24
C VAL A 29 -5.52 3.32 0.75
N GLN A 30 -6.05 3.17 -0.45
CA GLN A 30 -6.93 4.17 -1.07
C GLN A 30 -8.40 3.81 -0.86
N THR A 31 -9.20 4.79 -0.46
CA THR A 31 -10.66 4.72 -0.28
C THR A 31 -11.32 5.96 -0.89
N PRO A 32 -12.67 6.02 -1.02
CA PRO A 32 -13.36 7.24 -1.43
C PRO A 32 -13.11 8.44 -0.49
N ASP A 33 -12.85 8.17 0.79
CA ASP A 33 -12.65 9.20 1.81
C ASP A 33 -11.23 9.79 1.80
N GLY A 34 -10.29 9.09 1.16
CA GLY A 34 -8.89 9.48 1.11
C GLY A 34 -7.95 8.28 1.14
N GLU A 35 -6.68 8.58 1.38
CA GLU A 35 -5.57 7.62 1.30
C GLU A 35 -4.77 7.62 2.61
N SER A 36 -4.38 6.42 3.05
CA SER A 36 -3.48 6.23 4.19
C SER A 36 -2.24 5.46 3.76
N LEU A 37 -1.08 5.89 4.25
CA LEU A 37 0.20 5.23 4.01
C LEU A 37 0.40 4.13 5.07
N VAL A 38 0.93 2.98 4.68
CA VAL A 38 1.22 1.88 5.60
C VAL A 38 2.60 1.30 5.30
N GLU A 39 3.47 1.30 6.31
CA GLU A 39 4.76 0.61 6.26
C GLU A 39 4.56 -0.88 5.95
N ILE A 40 5.33 -1.46 5.03
CA ILE A 40 5.24 -2.89 4.73
C ILE A 40 5.73 -3.71 5.92
N ASP A 41 6.85 -3.28 6.52
CA ASP A 41 7.36 -3.90 7.75
C ASP A 41 6.54 -3.44 8.96
N GLY A 42 6.05 -4.39 9.76
CA GLY A 42 5.27 -4.11 10.96
C GLY A 42 3.88 -3.47 10.75
N LEU A 43 3.47 -3.14 9.51
CA LEU A 43 2.16 -2.57 9.17
C LEU A 43 1.81 -1.28 9.91
N LYS A 44 2.82 -0.44 10.15
CA LYS A 44 2.63 0.85 10.81
C LYS A 44 1.91 1.82 9.88
N VAL A 45 0.80 2.38 10.34
CA VAL A 45 0.02 3.37 9.58
C VAL A 45 0.60 4.76 9.78
N PHE A 46 0.83 5.49 8.68
CA PHE A 46 1.13 6.91 8.68
C PHE A 46 -0.02 7.72 8.05
N GLY A 47 -0.39 8.82 8.73
CA GLY A 47 -1.47 9.70 8.28
C GLY A 47 -2.88 9.14 8.51
N LYS A 48 -3.88 9.94 8.15
CA LYS A 48 -5.30 9.59 8.25
C LYS A 48 -6.01 10.03 6.97
N GLY A 49 -6.50 9.08 6.19
CA GLY A 49 -7.31 9.36 5.00
C GLY A 49 -8.22 8.19 4.65
N ALA A 50 -7.73 6.96 4.71
CA ALA A 50 -8.58 5.78 4.59
C ALA A 50 -9.57 5.70 5.77
N ASN A 51 -10.84 5.40 5.49
CA ASN A 51 -11.79 5.18 6.58
C ASN A 51 -11.37 3.96 7.45
N PRO A 52 -11.70 3.96 8.75
CA PRO A 52 -11.22 2.93 9.69
C PRO A 52 -11.60 1.50 9.31
N LYS A 53 -12.77 1.28 8.70
CA LYS A 53 -13.25 -0.05 8.31
C LYS A 53 -12.42 -0.61 7.15
N ALA A 54 -12.21 0.18 6.12
CA ALA A 54 -11.36 -0.17 4.99
C ALA A 54 -9.90 -0.37 5.41
N LEU A 55 -9.36 0.53 6.24
CA LEU A 55 -8.00 0.42 6.75
C LEU A 55 -7.80 -0.89 7.53
N LYS A 56 -8.74 -1.26 8.42
CA LYS A 56 -8.68 -2.52 9.15
C LYS A 56 -8.69 -3.75 8.22
N ALA A 57 -9.54 -3.73 7.19
CA ALA A 57 -9.61 -4.80 6.20
C ALA A 57 -8.31 -4.91 5.37
N ALA A 58 -7.77 -3.78 4.94
CA ALA A 58 -6.51 -3.70 4.21
C ALA A 58 -5.34 -4.23 5.04
N LEU A 59 -5.24 -3.86 6.32
CA LEU A 59 -4.20 -4.34 7.23
C LEU A 59 -4.27 -5.87 7.44
N ALA A 60 -5.48 -6.41 7.61
CA ALA A 60 -5.67 -7.85 7.76
C ALA A 60 -5.23 -8.63 6.50
N TRP A 61 -5.54 -8.09 5.32
CA TRP A 61 -5.06 -8.67 4.07
C TRP A 61 -3.53 -8.54 3.94
N ALA A 62 -2.98 -7.35 4.18
CA ALA A 62 -1.55 -7.07 4.07
C ALA A 62 -0.69 -7.95 4.99
N ALA A 63 -1.17 -8.27 6.19
CA ALA A 63 -0.47 -9.13 7.15
C ALA A 63 -0.19 -10.55 6.61
N THR A 64 -0.94 -11.00 5.60
CA THR A 64 -0.75 -12.30 4.95
C THR A 64 -0.05 -12.21 3.59
N HIS A 65 0.30 -11.00 3.12
CA HIS A 65 0.85 -10.72 1.79
C HIS A 65 2.08 -9.80 1.81
N THR A 66 2.77 -9.67 2.95
CA THR A 66 3.93 -8.77 3.11
C THR A 66 5.06 -9.07 2.13
N VAL A 67 5.30 -10.35 1.82
CA VAL A 67 6.32 -10.78 0.83
C VAL A 67 6.01 -10.23 -0.57
N ASP A 68 4.75 -10.32 -1.00
CA ASP A 68 4.33 -9.80 -2.31
C ASP A 68 4.37 -8.27 -2.36
N LEU A 69 3.96 -7.60 -1.28
CA LEU A 69 4.05 -6.15 -1.16
C LEU A 69 5.49 -5.67 -1.27
N GLN A 70 6.43 -6.34 -0.57
CA GLN A 70 7.85 -6.02 -0.64
C GLN A 70 8.41 -6.24 -2.05
N ARG A 71 8.07 -7.36 -2.69
CA ARG A 71 8.51 -7.65 -4.06
C ARG A 71 8.04 -6.55 -5.03
N VAL A 72 6.77 -6.15 -4.97
CA VAL A 72 6.25 -5.08 -5.84
C VAL A 72 6.93 -3.74 -5.51
N TRP A 73 7.15 -3.42 -4.24
CA TRP A 73 7.92 -2.24 -3.85
C TRP A 73 9.30 -2.21 -4.50
N ASP A 74 10.04 -3.32 -4.43
CA ASP A 74 11.38 -3.43 -4.99
C ASP A 74 11.37 -3.31 -6.52
N GLU A 75 10.39 -3.91 -7.20
CA GLU A 75 10.19 -3.77 -8.65
C GLU A 75 9.91 -2.32 -9.06
N GLN A 76 9.06 -1.63 -8.30
CA GLN A 76 8.69 -0.24 -8.56
C GLN A 76 9.85 0.74 -8.28
N ASN A 77 10.69 0.46 -7.28
CA ASN A 77 11.81 1.33 -6.90
C ASN A 77 13.18 0.92 -7.45
N ARG A 78 13.27 -0.19 -8.19
CA ARG A 78 14.50 -0.57 -8.89
C ARG A 78 14.89 0.52 -9.89
N ARG A 79 16.01 1.20 -9.62
CA ARG A 79 16.66 2.10 -10.59
C ARG A 79 17.42 1.23 -11.60
N SER A 80 17.00 1.29 -12.86
CA SER A 80 17.74 0.76 -14.02
C SER A 80 18.83 1.72 -14.43
#